data_AF-A0A950W786-F1
#
_entry.id   AF-A0A950W786-F1
#
_cell.length_a   1.000
_cell.length_b   1.000
_cell.length_c   1.000
_cell.angle_alpha   90.00
_cell.angle_beta   90.00
_cell.angle_gamma   90.00
#
_symmetry.space_group_name_H-M   'P 1'
#
loop_
_entity.id
_entity.type
_entity.pdbx_description
1 polymer ?
#
loop_
_entity_poly.entity_id
_entity_poly.type
_entity_poly.pdbx_seq_one_letter_code
_entity_poly.pdbx_strand_id
1 'polypeptide(L)'
;MSEISPEELAGAIVRDAAHRYIEDRRTRIDAFVDRHFTFAGSLALHRCALGWDLVRAPANLFLAGPALALKLTAWAAQRAGPPRVAAWLAEHRLLLKTEVARQIEWLVAAELLEIPCRYRDRVSHRDAIAETILADERAVRVIAPLLAGGAIDSDFRPRIVAAIEAYLGSRTAAAEIATGFAAAGLGALLVKQATPGLITLSSAVAATIAQQMAIAAFPLGAGLGGLWYSLFPPAAGPELLAATTAGVFLGGAMLAAFCGVITDPLQRRLGLHRRRLERFLQMVEIDLSGEPGRTRIMRDHYVARLVDLFDLIALAMRVSHA
;
A
#
# COMPACT_ATOMS: atom_id res chain seq x y z
N MET A 1 31.02 -29.62 -18.91
CA MET A 1 29.95 -28.63 -18.65
C MET A 1 29.58 -28.77 -17.20
N SER A 2 29.84 -27.73 -16.38
CA SER A 2 29.51 -27.74 -14.94
C SER A 2 28.02 -28.00 -14.77
N GLU A 3 27.63 -29.01 -14.00
CA GLU A 3 26.24 -29.19 -13.58
C GLU A 3 25.83 -27.94 -12.79
N ILE A 4 25.01 -27.09 -13.40
CA ILE A 4 24.41 -25.94 -12.72
C ILE A 4 23.44 -26.52 -11.69
N SER A 5 23.57 -26.11 -10.42
CA SER A 5 22.66 -26.56 -9.37
C SER A 5 21.20 -26.16 -9.71
N PRO A 6 20.18 -26.99 -9.41
CA PRO A 6 18.78 -26.64 -9.63
C PRO A 6 18.40 -25.27 -9.04
N GLU A 7 19.00 -24.90 -7.91
CA GLU A 7 18.80 -23.62 -7.25
C GLU A 7 19.41 -22.44 -8.02
N GLU A 8 20.60 -22.63 -8.61
CA GLU A 8 21.24 -21.61 -9.45
C GLU A 8 20.46 -21.40 -10.75
N LEU A 9 19.98 -22.49 -11.35
CA LEU A 9 19.13 -22.44 -12.54
C LEU A 9 17.81 -21.73 -12.24
N ALA A 10 17.11 -22.11 -11.16
CA ALA A 10 15.88 -21.46 -10.73
C ALA A 10 16.09 -19.97 -10.41
N GLY A 11 17.19 -19.64 -9.73
CA GLY A 11 17.57 -18.25 -9.43
C GLY A 11 17.85 -17.41 -10.67
N ALA A 12 18.41 -18.00 -11.74
CA ALA A 12 18.61 -17.33 -13.02
C ALA A 12 17.28 -17.12 -13.77
N ILE A 13 16.42 -18.15 -13.80
CA ILE A 13 15.09 -18.08 -14.41
C ILE A 13 14.25 -16.98 -13.77
N VAL A 14 14.15 -16.96 -12.44
CA VAL A 14 13.35 -15.96 -11.71
C VAL A 14 13.84 -14.54 -11.99
N ARG A 15 15.16 -14.34 -12.03
CA ARG A 15 15.76 -13.01 -12.32
C ARG A 15 15.43 -12.52 -13.72
N ASP A 16 15.63 -13.36 -14.73
CA ASP A 16 15.38 -12.97 -16.13
C ASP A 16 13.88 -12.79 -16.40
N ALA A 17 13.03 -13.64 -15.80
CA ALA A 17 11.59 -13.49 -15.84
C ALA A 17 11.12 -12.21 -15.13
N ALA A 18 11.74 -11.83 -14.01
CA ALA A 18 11.42 -10.59 -13.30
C ALA A 18 11.65 -9.35 -14.17
N HIS A 19 12.77 -9.28 -14.90
CA HIS A 19 13.03 -8.16 -15.81
C HIS A 19 11.99 -8.07 -16.93
N ARG A 20 11.66 -9.20 -17.59
CA ARG A 20 10.63 -9.25 -18.64
C ARG A 20 9.25 -8.86 -18.11
N TYR A 21 8.89 -9.37 -16.94
CA TYR A 21 7.63 -9.03 -16.26
C TYR A 21 7.56 -7.51 -15.97
N ILE A 22 8.61 -6.92 -15.39
CA ILE A 22 8.62 -5.49 -15.05
C ILE A 22 8.57 -4.62 -16.31
N GLU A 23 9.25 -5.01 -17.38
CA GLU A 23 9.21 -4.29 -18.66
C GLU A 23 7.79 -4.26 -19.23
N ASP A 24 7.09 -5.40 -19.27
CA ASP A 24 5.68 -5.46 -19.67
C ASP A 24 4.82 -4.55 -18.78
N ARG A 25 5.02 -4.60 -17.45
CA ARG A 25 4.28 -3.77 -16.48
C ARG A 25 4.50 -2.27 -16.67
N ARG A 26 5.71 -1.83 -17.05
CA ARG A 26 6.01 -0.43 -17.32
C ARG A 26 5.18 0.11 -18.49
N THR A 27 4.93 -0.69 -19.53
CA THR A 27 4.11 -0.27 -20.68
C THR A 27 2.63 -0.02 -20.30
N ARG A 28 2.15 -0.67 -19.24
CA ARG A 28 0.76 -0.58 -18.77
C ARG A 28 0.51 0.60 -17.82
N ILE A 29 1.55 1.27 -17.33
CA ILE A 29 1.43 2.38 -16.38
C ILE A 29 0.57 3.51 -16.95
N ASP A 30 0.80 3.92 -18.20
CA ASP A 30 0.10 5.06 -18.78
C ASP A 30 -1.41 4.76 -18.90
N ALA A 31 -1.79 3.58 -19.41
CA ALA A 31 -3.18 3.15 -19.49
C ALA A 31 -3.83 3.01 -18.10
N PHE A 32 -3.10 2.49 -17.10
CA PHE A 32 -3.58 2.39 -15.73
C PHE A 32 -3.85 3.78 -15.13
N VAL A 33 -2.92 4.71 -15.33
CA VAL A 33 -3.03 6.07 -14.81
C VAL A 33 -4.20 6.82 -15.47
N ASP A 34 -4.35 6.64 -16.77
CA ASP A 34 -5.41 7.25 -17.57
C ASP A 34 -6.79 6.70 -17.24
N ARG A 35 -6.87 5.45 -16.79
CA ARG A 35 -8.12 4.85 -16.32
C ARG A 35 -8.53 5.35 -14.94
N HIS A 36 -7.60 5.37 -13.99
CA HIS A 36 -7.94 5.52 -12.56
C HIS A 36 -7.71 6.92 -11.99
N PHE A 37 -6.77 7.70 -12.52
CA PHE A 37 -6.45 9.06 -12.04
C PHE A 37 -6.98 10.18 -12.96
N THR A 38 -8.02 9.90 -13.76
CA THR A 38 -8.87 10.95 -14.37
C THR A 38 -9.73 11.62 -13.31
N PHE A 39 -10.40 12.73 -13.66
CA PHE A 39 -11.40 13.33 -12.78
C PHE A 39 -12.53 12.33 -12.46
N ALA A 40 -13.06 11.63 -13.47
CA ALA A 40 -14.08 10.61 -13.29
C ALA A 40 -13.56 9.40 -12.49
N GLY A 41 -12.33 8.95 -12.76
CA GLY A 41 -11.68 7.85 -12.05
C GLY A 41 -11.39 8.17 -10.59
N SER A 42 -10.85 9.36 -10.30
CA SER A 42 -10.60 9.82 -8.93
C SER A 42 -11.92 10.03 -8.19
N LEU A 43 -12.96 10.58 -8.83
CA LEU A 43 -14.28 10.63 -8.23
C LEU A 43 -14.82 9.23 -7.91
N ALA A 44 -14.66 8.24 -8.79
CA ALA A 44 -15.05 6.86 -8.52
C ALA A 44 -14.25 6.23 -7.36
N LEU A 45 -12.95 6.50 -7.26
CA LEU A 45 -12.10 6.07 -6.14
C LEU A 45 -12.56 6.67 -4.80
N HIS A 46 -12.85 7.97 -4.79
CA HIS A 46 -13.27 8.69 -3.60
C HIS A 46 -14.74 8.45 -3.23
N ARG A 47 -15.59 7.98 -4.15
CA ARG A 47 -16.95 7.52 -3.82
C ARG A 47 -16.94 6.35 -2.84
N CYS A 48 -15.92 5.49 -2.88
CA CYS A 48 -15.75 4.42 -1.89
C CYS A 48 -15.43 4.96 -0.47
N ALA A 49 -15.00 6.23 -0.36
CA ALA A 49 -14.74 6.90 0.91
C ALA A 49 -16.00 7.45 1.59
N LEU A 50 -17.15 7.44 0.89
CA LEU A 50 -18.45 7.82 1.45
C LEU A 50 -18.90 6.74 2.46
N GLY A 51 -18.48 6.87 3.72
CA GLY A 51 -18.77 5.92 4.79
C GLY A 51 -17.85 6.11 5.99
N TRP A 52 -17.42 5.01 6.62
CA TRP A 52 -16.52 5.02 7.79
C TRP A 52 -15.17 5.73 7.54
N ASP A 53 -14.79 5.93 6.28
CA ASP A 53 -13.59 6.69 5.93
C ASP A 53 -13.69 8.18 6.31
N LEU A 54 -14.91 8.72 6.39
CA LEU A 54 -15.18 10.07 6.89
C LEU A 54 -14.73 10.25 8.36
N VAL A 55 -14.73 9.17 9.13
CA VAL A 55 -14.29 9.15 10.54
C VAL A 55 -12.84 8.68 10.66
N ARG A 56 -12.40 7.74 9.80
CA ARG A 56 -11.01 7.24 9.81
C ARG A 56 -10.00 8.28 9.36
N ALA A 57 -10.33 9.15 8.41
CA ALA A 57 -9.43 10.24 8.00
C ALA A 57 -9.13 11.23 9.16
N PRO A 58 -10.13 11.73 9.91
CA PRO A 58 -9.86 12.53 11.11
C PRO A 58 -9.19 11.72 12.23
N ALA A 59 -9.59 10.46 12.46
CA ALA A 59 -8.92 9.61 13.44
C ALA A 59 -7.43 9.42 13.12
N ASN A 60 -7.08 9.23 11.84
CA ASN A 60 -5.69 9.19 11.38
C ASN A 60 -4.95 10.48 11.62
N LEU A 61 -5.62 11.63 11.51
CA LEU A 61 -5.00 12.91 11.82
C LEU A 61 -4.65 13.02 13.32
N PHE A 62 -5.55 12.57 14.20
CA PHE A 62 -5.27 12.48 15.64
C PHE A 62 -4.17 11.46 15.96
N LEU A 63 -4.14 10.34 15.24
CA LEU A 63 -3.14 9.27 15.41
C LEU A 63 -1.81 9.58 14.71
N ALA A 64 -1.76 10.55 13.78
CA ALA A 64 -0.54 10.91 13.04
C ALA A 64 0.55 11.52 13.94
N GLY A 65 0.15 12.33 14.93
CA GLY A 65 1.07 12.86 15.94
C GLY A 65 1.72 11.75 16.78
N PRO A 66 0.93 10.91 17.48
CA PRO A 66 1.42 9.74 18.19
C PRO A 66 2.22 8.76 17.31
N ALA A 67 1.79 8.52 16.07
CA ALA A 67 2.49 7.64 15.13
C ALA A 67 3.85 8.21 14.71
N LEU A 68 3.95 9.53 14.49
CA LEU A 68 5.24 10.17 14.22
C LEU A 68 6.15 10.12 15.45
N ALA A 69 5.61 10.40 16.63
CA ALA A 69 6.36 10.29 17.88
C ALA A 69 6.91 8.87 18.06
N LEU A 70 6.09 7.84 17.84
CA LEU A 70 6.49 6.44 17.90
C LEU A 70 7.59 6.12 16.89
N LYS A 71 7.49 6.63 15.66
CA LYS A 71 8.53 6.46 14.63
C LYS A 71 9.83 7.19 14.97
N LEU A 72 9.75 8.40 15.52
CA LEU A 72 10.94 9.15 15.97
C LEU A 72 11.60 8.46 17.15
N THR A 73 10.84 7.91 18.09
CA THR A 73 11.37 7.09 19.19
C THR A 73 11.96 5.78 18.67
N ALA A 74 11.34 5.14 17.67
CA ALA A 74 11.89 3.94 17.04
C ALA A 74 13.20 4.25 16.32
N TRP A 75 13.27 5.34 15.57
CA TRP A 75 14.48 5.80 14.89
C TRP A 75 15.60 6.15 15.88
N ALA A 76 15.28 6.88 16.95
CA ALA A 76 16.23 7.17 18.02
C ALA A 76 16.72 5.89 18.72
N ALA A 77 15.82 4.93 18.96
CA ALA A 77 16.15 3.62 19.52
C ALA A 77 16.98 2.75 18.56
N GLN A 78 16.79 2.85 17.25
CA GLN A 78 17.67 2.18 16.27
C GLN A 78 19.10 2.73 16.29
N ARG A 79 19.26 3.99 16.71
CA ARG A 79 20.56 4.68 16.74
C ARG A 79 21.28 4.55 18.09
N ALA A 80 20.54 4.31 19.18
CA ALA A 80 21.06 4.35 20.55
C ALA A 80 20.61 3.18 21.47
N GLY A 81 19.74 2.28 21.00
CA GLY A 81 19.05 1.28 21.85
C GLY A 81 19.09 -0.16 21.33
N PRO A 82 18.54 -1.12 22.11
CA PRO A 82 18.58 -2.53 21.76
C PRO A 82 17.72 -2.83 20.52
N PRO A 83 18.23 -3.61 19.55
CA PRO A 83 17.58 -3.82 18.25
C PRO A 83 16.17 -4.43 18.35
N ARG A 84 15.89 -5.20 19.41
CA ARG A 84 14.56 -5.79 19.68
C ARG A 84 13.48 -4.75 19.96
N VAL A 85 13.79 -3.70 20.72
CA VAL A 85 12.81 -2.64 21.05
C VAL A 85 12.54 -1.77 19.82
N ALA A 86 13.57 -1.52 19.02
CA ALA A 86 13.48 -0.77 17.79
C ALA A 86 12.65 -1.51 16.72
N ALA A 87 12.81 -2.83 16.62
CA ALA A 87 11.99 -3.69 15.76
C ALA A 87 10.52 -3.72 16.21
N TRP A 88 10.29 -3.90 17.51
CA TRP A 88 8.93 -3.91 18.08
C TRP A 88 8.20 -2.58 17.86
N LEU A 89 8.87 -1.43 18.06
CA LEU A 89 8.29 -0.11 17.80
C LEU A 89 8.03 0.15 16.31
N ALA A 90 8.84 -0.43 15.41
CA ALA A 90 8.66 -0.30 13.97
C ALA A 90 7.49 -1.14 13.43
N GLU A 91 7.14 -2.24 14.08
CA GLU A 91 5.99 -3.09 13.73
C GLU A 91 4.63 -2.45 14.07
N HIS A 92 4.57 -1.57 15.07
CA HIS A 92 3.32 -0.97 15.53
C HIS A 92 2.85 0.17 14.62
N ARG A 93 1.98 -0.16 13.67
CA ARG A 93 1.30 0.82 12.79
C ARG A 93 0.05 1.38 13.48
N LEU A 94 0.16 2.59 14.04
CA LEU A 94 -0.96 3.31 14.65
C LEU A 94 -1.92 3.96 13.64
N LEU A 95 -1.54 4.06 12.36
CA LEU A 95 -2.38 4.67 11.33
C LEU A 95 -3.38 3.65 10.77
N LEU A 96 -4.66 4.00 10.77
CA LEU A 96 -5.71 3.25 10.13
C LEU A 96 -5.57 3.38 8.61
N LYS A 97 -5.66 2.27 7.90
CA LYS A 97 -5.65 2.29 6.44
C LYS A 97 -6.97 2.85 5.93
N THR A 98 -6.92 3.91 5.12
CA THR A 98 -8.14 4.45 4.48
C THR A 98 -8.65 3.47 3.42
N GLU A 99 -9.96 3.49 3.17
CA GLU A 99 -10.59 2.69 2.11
C GLU A 99 -10.08 3.11 0.72
N VAL A 100 -9.77 4.39 0.51
CA VAL A 100 -9.12 4.86 -0.74
C VAL A 100 -7.74 4.22 -0.92
N ALA A 101 -6.91 4.21 0.13
CA ALA A 101 -5.58 3.59 0.06
C ALA A 101 -5.68 2.07 -0.22
N ARG A 102 -6.64 1.41 0.43
CA ARG A 102 -6.93 -0.02 0.19
C ARG A 102 -7.41 -0.30 -1.23
N GLN A 103 -8.28 0.55 -1.77
CA GLN A 103 -8.77 0.42 -3.14
C GLN A 103 -7.65 0.62 -4.16
N ILE A 104 -6.78 1.60 -3.96
CA ILE A 104 -5.62 1.82 -4.85
C ILE A 104 -4.68 0.62 -4.81
N GLU A 105 -4.41 0.07 -3.63
CA GLU A 105 -3.62 -1.17 -3.50
C GLU A 105 -4.25 -2.34 -4.23
N TRP A 106 -5.56 -2.53 -4.10
CA TRP A 106 -6.27 -3.56 -4.84
C TRP A 106 -6.12 -3.38 -6.35
N LEU A 107 -6.31 -2.16 -6.86
CA LEU A 107 -6.18 -1.88 -8.28
C LEU A 107 -4.75 -2.08 -8.78
N VAL A 108 -3.75 -1.64 -8.00
CA VAL A 108 -2.34 -1.86 -8.35
C VAL A 108 -2.00 -3.34 -8.33
N ALA A 109 -2.46 -4.10 -7.33
CA ALA A 109 -2.19 -5.53 -7.24
C ALA A 109 -2.93 -6.33 -8.32
N ALA A 110 -4.23 -6.12 -8.49
CA ALA A 110 -5.08 -6.92 -9.37
C ALA A 110 -4.99 -6.48 -10.84
N GLU A 111 -4.89 -5.18 -11.14
CA GLU A 111 -4.94 -4.67 -12.51
C GLU A 111 -3.58 -4.26 -13.07
N LEU A 112 -2.73 -3.58 -12.29
CA LEU A 112 -1.41 -3.19 -12.77
C LEU A 112 -0.45 -4.38 -12.74
N LEU A 113 -0.31 -5.02 -11.58
CA LEU A 113 0.63 -6.12 -11.36
C LEU A 113 0.07 -7.49 -11.79
N GLU A 114 -1.25 -7.68 -11.70
CA GLU A 114 -1.90 -8.97 -11.95
C GLU A 114 -1.32 -10.08 -11.06
N ILE A 115 -1.26 -9.80 -9.75
CA ILE A 115 -0.81 -10.73 -8.72
C ILE A 115 -1.99 -11.29 -7.91
N PRO A 116 -1.84 -12.50 -7.33
CA PRO A 116 -2.92 -13.16 -6.64
C PRO A 116 -3.16 -12.49 -5.29
N CYS A 117 -4.28 -11.77 -5.16
CA CYS A 117 -4.61 -11.02 -3.97
C CYS A 117 -6.09 -11.19 -3.60
N ARG A 118 -6.40 -11.09 -2.31
CA ARG A 118 -7.78 -11.09 -1.80
C ARG A 118 -8.04 -9.80 -1.07
N TYR A 119 -9.15 -9.15 -1.41
CA TYR A 119 -9.64 -7.97 -0.73
C TYR A 119 -11.12 -8.12 -0.41
N ARG A 120 -11.45 -8.34 0.87
CA ARG A 120 -12.81 -8.66 1.33
C ARG A 120 -13.39 -9.84 0.52
N ASP A 121 -14.41 -9.58 -0.29
CA ASP A 121 -15.10 -10.55 -1.15
C ASP A 121 -14.53 -10.61 -2.57
N ARG A 122 -13.58 -9.73 -2.93
CA ARG A 122 -12.92 -9.71 -4.24
C ARG A 122 -11.66 -10.57 -4.20
N VAL A 123 -11.47 -11.38 -5.24
CA VAL A 123 -10.29 -12.24 -5.38
C VAL A 123 -9.72 -12.10 -6.78
N SER A 124 -8.42 -11.87 -6.85
CA SER A 124 -7.61 -11.94 -8.06
C SER A 124 -6.85 -13.26 -7.97
N HIS A 125 -7.02 -14.11 -8.98
CA HIS A 125 -6.41 -15.44 -9.03
C HIS A 125 -5.17 -15.49 -9.92
N ARG A 126 -4.96 -14.45 -10.73
CA ARG A 126 -3.88 -14.41 -11.70
C ARG A 126 -2.55 -14.12 -11.00
N ASP A 127 -1.51 -14.87 -11.35
CA ASP A 127 -0.13 -14.60 -10.96
C ASP A 127 0.73 -14.46 -12.22
N ALA A 128 0.78 -13.24 -12.74
CA ALA A 128 1.53 -12.97 -13.95
C ALA A 128 3.05 -13.07 -13.77
N ILE A 129 3.57 -12.97 -12.54
CA ILE A 129 5.00 -13.21 -12.25
C ILE A 129 5.28 -14.70 -12.45
N ALA A 130 4.47 -15.56 -11.82
CA ALA A 130 4.56 -17.00 -11.97
C ALA A 130 4.35 -17.46 -13.42
N GLU A 131 3.37 -16.90 -14.12
CA GLU A 131 3.15 -17.14 -15.56
C GLU A 131 4.40 -16.81 -16.38
N THR A 132 5.03 -15.66 -16.12
CA THR A 132 6.26 -15.23 -16.83
C THR A 132 7.44 -16.14 -16.52
N ILE A 133 7.56 -16.62 -15.27
CA ILE A 133 8.60 -17.57 -14.85
C ILE A 133 8.41 -18.93 -15.55
N LEU A 134 7.19 -19.47 -15.55
CA LEU A 134 6.88 -20.75 -16.17
C LEU A 134 6.98 -20.70 -17.70
N ALA A 135 6.81 -19.53 -18.31
CA ALA A 135 7.00 -19.30 -19.74
C ALA A 135 8.47 -19.12 -20.16
N ASP A 136 9.44 -19.14 -19.23
CA ASP A 136 10.86 -19.13 -19.58
C ASP A 136 11.25 -20.42 -20.30
N GLU A 137 12.00 -20.31 -21.40
CA GLU A 137 12.38 -21.47 -22.21
C GLU A 137 13.08 -22.57 -21.40
N ARG A 138 13.87 -22.19 -20.38
CA ARG A 138 14.57 -23.14 -19.51
C ARG A 138 13.59 -23.92 -18.65
N ALA A 139 12.56 -23.26 -18.10
CA ALA A 139 11.50 -23.91 -17.33
C ALA A 139 10.65 -24.82 -18.25
N VAL A 140 10.27 -24.32 -19.43
CA VAL A 140 9.52 -25.09 -20.42
C VAL A 140 10.27 -26.35 -20.86
N ARG A 141 11.60 -26.30 -21.06
CA ARG A 141 12.39 -27.49 -21.40
C ARG A 141 12.35 -28.58 -20.33
N VAL A 142 12.24 -28.19 -19.06
CA VAL A 142 12.11 -29.14 -17.94
C VAL A 142 10.68 -29.69 -17.85
N ILE A 143 9.67 -28.85 -18.07
CA ILE A 143 8.25 -29.20 -17.84
C ILE A 143 7.60 -29.90 -19.06
N ALA A 144 7.88 -29.42 -20.28
CA ALA A 144 7.18 -29.82 -21.50
C ALA A 144 7.28 -31.32 -21.85
N PRO A 145 8.45 -31.99 -21.71
CA PRO A 145 8.55 -33.43 -21.98
C PRO A 145 7.61 -34.26 -21.11
N LEU A 146 7.35 -33.81 -19.87
CA LEU A 146 6.49 -34.50 -18.93
C LEU A 146 5.00 -34.32 -19.26
N LEU A 147 4.60 -33.17 -19.79
CA LEU A 147 3.22 -32.95 -20.22
C LEU A 147 2.91 -33.72 -21.50
N ALA A 148 3.88 -33.79 -22.43
CA ALA A 148 3.75 -34.44 -23.74
C ALA A 148 3.93 -35.97 -23.71
N GLY A 149 4.63 -36.53 -22.72
CA GLY A 149 4.91 -37.96 -22.63
C GLY A 149 3.81 -38.80 -21.95
N GLY A 150 3.51 -39.98 -22.50
CA GLY A 150 2.67 -41.01 -21.87
C GLY A 150 3.41 -41.94 -20.90
N ALA A 151 4.70 -41.70 -20.66
CA ALA A 151 5.59 -42.56 -19.85
C ALA A 151 5.61 -42.21 -18.35
N ILE A 152 4.88 -41.17 -17.92
CA ILE A 152 4.69 -40.87 -16.51
C ILE A 152 3.50 -41.69 -16.02
N ASP A 153 3.70 -42.39 -14.91
CA ASP A 153 2.63 -43.08 -14.19
C ASP A 153 1.40 -42.16 -14.05
N SER A 154 0.21 -42.72 -14.26
CA SER A 154 -1.05 -41.96 -14.25
C SER A 154 -1.26 -41.19 -12.94
N ASP A 155 -0.64 -41.64 -11.85
CA ASP A 155 -0.68 -41.04 -10.52
C ASP A 155 0.21 -39.79 -10.34
N PHE A 156 1.25 -39.60 -11.15
CA PHE A 156 2.18 -38.47 -11.02
C PHE A 156 1.78 -37.23 -11.82
N ARG A 157 1.12 -37.42 -12.98
CA ARG A 157 0.56 -36.32 -13.77
C ARG A 157 -0.34 -35.38 -12.95
N PRO A 158 -1.33 -35.85 -12.17
CA PRO A 158 -2.16 -34.96 -11.35
C PRO A 158 -1.36 -34.24 -10.25
N ARG A 159 -0.28 -34.85 -9.72
CA ARG A 159 0.59 -34.21 -8.72
C ARG A 159 1.40 -33.06 -9.31
N ILE A 160 1.92 -33.21 -10.53
CA ILE A 160 2.64 -32.13 -11.24
C ILE A 160 1.67 -30.99 -11.58
N VAL A 161 0.47 -31.31 -12.09
CA VAL A 161 -0.56 -30.29 -12.34
C VAL A 161 -0.93 -29.56 -11.06
N ALA A 162 -1.15 -30.27 -9.96
CA ALA A 162 -1.43 -29.66 -8.66
C ALA A 162 -0.26 -28.80 -8.14
N ALA A 163 1.00 -29.18 -8.40
CA ALA A 163 2.17 -28.40 -8.03
C ALA A 163 2.27 -27.10 -8.86
N ILE A 164 1.94 -27.14 -10.16
CA ILE A 164 1.87 -25.95 -11.02
C ILE A 164 0.70 -25.04 -10.60
N GLU A 165 -0.47 -25.60 -10.30
CA GLU A 165 -1.62 -24.84 -9.79
C GLU A 165 -1.30 -24.19 -8.44
N ALA A 166 -0.64 -24.92 -7.55
CA ALA A 166 -0.13 -24.37 -6.31
C ALA A 166 0.84 -23.22 -6.62
N TYR A 167 1.82 -23.42 -7.52
CA TYR A 167 2.79 -22.41 -7.96
C TYR A 167 2.09 -21.11 -8.39
N LEU A 168 1.05 -21.18 -9.21
CA LEU A 168 0.27 -20.05 -9.73
C LEU A 168 -0.63 -19.33 -8.69
N GLY A 169 -0.76 -19.85 -7.46
CA GLY A 169 -1.73 -19.35 -6.47
C GLY A 169 -1.15 -18.68 -5.22
N SER A 170 0.14 -18.35 -5.16
CA SER A 170 0.76 -17.93 -3.89
C SER A 170 0.50 -16.48 -3.51
N ARG A 171 -0.09 -16.31 -2.32
CA ARG A 171 -0.51 -15.02 -1.77
C ARG A 171 0.57 -14.32 -0.93
N THR A 172 1.68 -14.98 -0.62
CA THR A 172 2.74 -14.41 0.24
C THR A 172 3.49 -13.28 -0.48
N ALA A 173 3.83 -13.49 -1.74
CA ALA A 173 4.41 -12.48 -2.63
C ALA A 173 3.51 -11.22 -2.73
N ALA A 174 2.20 -11.41 -2.85
CA ALA A 174 1.26 -10.31 -2.94
C ALA A 174 1.17 -9.44 -1.66
N ALA A 175 1.31 -10.05 -0.49
CA ALA A 175 1.31 -9.32 0.79
C ALA A 175 2.56 -8.45 0.97
N GLU A 176 3.73 -8.93 0.52
CA GLU A 176 4.97 -8.16 0.54
C GLU A 176 4.93 -6.98 -0.45
N ILE A 177 4.41 -7.21 -1.66
CA ILE A 177 4.18 -6.15 -2.64
C ILE A 177 3.22 -5.09 -2.10
N ALA A 178 2.11 -5.50 -1.49
CA ALA A 178 1.16 -4.57 -0.89
C ALA A 178 1.81 -3.76 0.23
N THR A 179 2.71 -4.36 1.00
CA THR A 179 3.47 -3.71 2.07
C THR A 179 4.48 -2.70 1.49
N GLY A 180 5.20 -3.05 0.44
CA GLY A 180 6.11 -2.16 -0.28
C GLY A 180 5.39 -0.98 -0.96
N PHE A 181 4.23 -1.23 -1.56
CA PHE A 181 3.39 -0.19 -2.14
C PHE A 181 2.86 0.77 -1.07
N ALA A 182 2.35 0.23 0.05
CA ALA A 182 1.88 1.04 1.17
C ALA A 182 2.99 1.96 1.72
N ALA A 183 4.21 1.43 1.86
CA ALA A 183 5.37 2.18 2.30
C ALA A 183 5.75 3.30 1.30
N ALA A 184 5.66 3.03 0.00
CA ALA A 184 5.91 4.01 -1.06
C ALA A 184 4.78 5.06 -1.19
N GLY A 185 3.53 4.67 -0.92
CA GLY A 185 2.34 5.51 -1.04
C GLY A 185 2.08 6.44 0.15
N LEU A 186 2.47 6.05 1.37
CA LEU A 186 2.25 6.80 2.61
C LEU A 186 3.41 7.77 2.97
N GLY A 187 4.42 7.89 2.11
CA GLY A 187 5.60 8.72 2.34
C GLY A 187 5.31 10.23 2.42
N ALA A 188 5.44 10.78 3.64
CA ALA A 188 5.88 12.14 3.97
C ALA A 188 4.90 13.34 3.91
N LEU A 189 3.66 13.23 3.44
CA LEU A 189 2.81 14.43 3.30
C LEU A 189 1.83 14.73 4.45
N LEU A 190 1.57 13.79 5.37
CA LEU A 190 0.48 13.98 6.34
C LEU A 190 0.82 14.77 7.61
N VAL A 191 2.11 14.98 7.94
CA VAL A 191 2.46 15.58 9.25
C VAL A 191 2.84 17.06 9.17
N LYS A 192 3.19 17.59 7.99
CA LYS A 192 3.72 18.97 7.90
C LYS A 192 2.68 20.07 7.79
N GLN A 193 1.42 19.77 7.48
CA GLN A 193 0.38 20.78 7.22
C GLN A 193 -0.77 20.78 8.24
N ALA A 194 -0.89 19.73 9.05
CA ALA A 194 -2.18 19.38 9.64
C ALA A 194 -2.35 19.69 11.15
N THR A 195 -1.37 20.31 11.82
CA THR A 195 -1.44 20.47 13.29
C THR A 195 -1.37 21.92 13.78
N PRO A 196 -0.44 22.79 13.32
CA PRO A 196 -0.38 24.15 13.84
C PRO A 196 -1.57 25.02 13.38
N GLY A 197 -1.91 24.99 12.09
CA GLY A 197 -2.94 25.86 11.51
C GLY A 197 -4.37 25.54 11.97
N LEU A 198 -4.71 24.25 12.11
CA LEU A 198 -6.06 23.83 12.52
C LEU A 198 -6.33 24.13 14.00
N ILE A 199 -5.31 24.06 14.86
CA ILE A 199 -5.44 24.43 16.29
C ILE A 199 -5.62 25.94 16.44
N THR A 200 -4.91 26.76 15.66
CA THR A 200 -5.11 28.21 15.66
C THR A 200 -6.48 28.59 15.11
N LEU A 201 -6.97 27.89 14.08
CA LEU A 201 -8.30 28.15 13.52
C LEU A 201 -9.41 27.76 14.50
N SER A 202 -9.28 26.61 15.20
CA SER A 202 -10.29 26.17 16.15
C SER A 202 -10.42 27.08 17.36
N SER A 203 -9.29 27.56 17.90
CA SER A 203 -9.31 28.51 19.02
C SER A 203 -9.89 29.87 18.62
N ALA A 204 -9.59 30.35 17.41
CA ALA A 204 -10.19 31.57 16.88
C ALA A 204 -11.72 31.43 16.73
N VAL A 205 -12.19 30.31 16.17
CA VAL A 205 -13.63 30.03 16.04
C VAL A 205 -14.29 29.94 17.43
N ALA A 206 -13.68 29.24 18.40
CA ALA A 206 -14.17 29.17 19.77
C ALA A 206 -14.30 30.55 20.42
N ALA A 207 -13.30 31.41 20.25
CA ALA A 207 -13.31 32.76 20.77
C ALA A 207 -14.44 33.60 20.15
N THR A 208 -14.66 33.49 18.84
CA THR A 208 -15.77 34.21 18.18
C THR A 208 -17.15 33.75 18.64
N ILE A 209 -17.34 32.45 18.87
CA ILE A 209 -18.61 31.92 19.40
C ILE A 209 -18.80 32.34 20.86
N ALA A 210 -17.75 32.28 21.67
CA ALA A 210 -17.79 32.75 23.06
C ALA A 210 -18.15 34.25 23.13
N GLN A 211 -17.56 35.08 22.26
CA GLN A 211 -17.88 36.50 22.13
C GLN A 211 -19.37 36.72 21.80
N GLN A 212 -19.91 36.01 20.80
CA GLN A 212 -21.30 36.12 20.38
C GLN A 212 -22.28 35.69 21.50
N MET A 213 -21.99 34.58 22.16
CA MET A 213 -22.79 34.07 23.28
C MET A 213 -22.79 35.05 24.46
N ALA A 214 -21.63 35.62 24.79
CA ALA A 214 -21.50 36.58 25.88
C ALA A 214 -22.23 37.90 25.58
N ILE A 215 -22.12 38.41 24.35
CA ILE A 215 -22.87 39.60 23.89
C ILE A 215 -24.38 39.36 23.96
N ALA A 216 -24.85 38.19 23.48
CA ALA A 216 -26.27 37.86 23.47
C ALA A 216 -26.86 37.68 24.89
N ALA A 217 -26.07 37.15 25.82
CA ALA A 217 -26.47 36.95 27.21
C ALA A 217 -26.25 38.19 28.09
N PHE A 218 -25.76 39.31 27.54
CA PHE A 218 -25.42 40.48 28.34
C PHE A 218 -26.68 41.13 28.93
N PRO A 219 -26.74 41.34 30.27
CA PRO A 219 -27.98 41.71 30.96
C PRO A 219 -28.53 43.08 30.56
N LEU A 220 -27.70 43.99 30.05
CA LEU A 220 -28.09 45.32 29.59
C LEU A 220 -28.34 45.38 28.07
N GLY A 221 -28.44 44.22 27.43
CA GLY A 221 -28.68 44.06 26.00
C GLY A 221 -27.41 43.98 25.15
N ALA A 222 -27.56 43.45 23.94
CA ALA A 222 -26.46 43.12 23.04
C ALA A 222 -25.61 44.33 22.60
N GLY A 223 -26.19 45.53 22.50
CA GLY A 223 -25.46 46.74 22.13
C GLY A 223 -24.38 47.12 23.16
N LEU A 224 -24.74 47.17 24.45
CA LEU A 224 -23.80 47.44 25.54
C LEU A 224 -22.85 46.25 25.77
N GLY A 225 -23.33 45.02 25.58
CA GLY A 225 -22.48 43.82 25.62
C GLY A 225 -21.38 43.85 24.56
N GLY A 226 -21.69 44.28 23.34
CA GLY A 226 -20.70 44.43 22.27
C GLY A 226 -19.57 45.40 22.61
N LEU A 227 -19.91 46.57 23.17
CA LEU A 227 -18.92 47.54 23.65
C LEU A 227 -18.08 46.96 24.79
N TRP A 228 -18.71 46.36 25.80
CA TRP A 228 -17.99 45.77 26.94
C TRP A 228 -17.01 44.67 26.52
N TYR A 229 -17.47 43.67 25.76
CA TYR A 229 -16.64 42.54 25.36
C TYR A 229 -15.61 42.88 24.26
N SER A 230 -15.69 44.07 23.64
CA SER A 230 -14.61 44.57 22.78
C SER A 230 -13.36 44.96 23.57
N LEU A 231 -13.53 45.44 24.80
CA LEU A 231 -12.45 45.83 25.70
C LEU A 231 -12.04 44.65 26.60
N PHE A 232 -12.99 43.78 26.94
CA PHE A 232 -12.78 42.63 27.82
C PHE A 232 -13.24 41.33 27.13
N PRO A 233 -12.44 40.77 26.21
CA PRO A 233 -12.82 39.55 25.51
C PRO A 233 -13.10 38.39 26.48
N PRO A 234 -14.22 37.65 26.34
CA PRO A 234 -14.53 36.49 27.15
C PRO A 234 -13.64 35.32 26.73
N ALA A 235 -13.18 34.56 27.72
CA ALA A 235 -12.46 33.32 27.46
C ALA A 235 -13.43 32.23 26.97
N ALA A 236 -13.06 31.51 25.92
CA ALA A 236 -13.82 30.34 25.48
C ALA A 236 -13.71 29.23 26.54
N GLY A 237 -14.86 28.70 26.97
CA GLY A 237 -14.89 27.57 27.89
C GLY A 237 -14.24 26.32 27.30
N PRO A 238 -13.72 25.40 28.14
CA PRO A 238 -13.05 24.19 27.69
C PRO A 238 -13.94 23.31 26.81
N GLU A 239 -15.24 23.26 27.08
CA GLU A 239 -16.22 22.51 26.28
C GLU A 239 -16.38 23.08 24.86
N LEU A 240 -16.48 24.41 24.74
CA LEU A 240 -16.60 25.09 23.45
C LEU A 240 -15.32 24.95 22.62
N LEU A 241 -14.16 25.05 23.28
CA LEU A 241 -12.86 24.77 22.65
C LEU A 241 -12.78 23.34 22.14
N ALA A 242 -13.23 22.35 22.93
CA ALA A 242 -13.26 20.96 22.51
C ALA A 242 -14.21 20.74 21.31
N ALA A 243 -15.42 21.31 21.36
CA ALA A 243 -16.43 21.18 20.30
C ALA A 243 -15.97 21.83 18.98
N THR A 244 -15.43 23.04 19.03
CA THR A 244 -14.91 23.75 17.84
C THR A 244 -13.67 23.09 17.27
N THR A 245 -12.77 22.59 18.12
CA THR A 245 -11.62 21.79 17.68
C THR A 245 -12.08 20.53 16.97
N ALA A 246 -13.02 19.77 17.56
CA ALA A 246 -13.59 18.60 16.90
C ALA A 246 -14.23 18.96 15.55
N GLY A 247 -15.02 20.03 15.49
CA GLY A 247 -15.70 20.47 14.27
C GLY A 247 -14.74 20.93 13.16
N VAL A 248 -13.74 21.75 13.48
CA VAL A 248 -12.73 22.23 12.54
C VAL A 248 -11.87 21.08 12.02
N PHE A 249 -11.49 20.14 12.89
CA PHE A 249 -10.74 18.96 12.49
C PHE A 249 -11.57 18.03 11.60
N LEU A 250 -12.85 17.81 11.93
CA LEU A 250 -13.75 17.02 11.10
C LEU A 250 -13.92 17.66 9.72
N GLY A 251 -14.21 18.97 9.65
CA GLY A 251 -14.34 19.70 8.39
C GLY A 251 -13.05 19.71 7.57
N GLY A 252 -11.90 19.92 8.21
CA GLY A 252 -10.59 19.86 7.57
C GLY A 252 -10.26 18.47 7.03
N ALA A 253 -10.59 17.41 7.77
CA ALA A 253 -10.41 16.04 7.32
C ALA A 253 -11.34 15.68 6.15
N MET A 254 -12.58 16.18 6.14
CA MET A 254 -13.49 16.05 5.00
C MET A 254 -12.90 16.72 3.76
N LEU A 255 -12.49 17.98 3.88
CA LEU A 255 -11.85 18.70 2.77
C LEU A 255 -10.60 17.98 2.26
N ALA A 256 -9.74 17.49 3.17
CA ALA A 256 -8.54 16.73 2.81
C ALA A 256 -8.87 15.41 2.11
N ALA A 257 -9.90 14.69 2.56
CA ALA A 257 -10.35 13.43 1.95
C ALA A 257 -10.87 13.61 0.52
N PHE A 258 -11.45 14.77 0.21
CA PHE A 258 -11.93 15.11 -1.14
C PHE A 258 -10.95 15.95 -1.97
N CYS A 259 -9.92 16.52 -1.35
CA CYS A 259 -8.85 17.24 -2.03
C CYS A 259 -8.20 16.38 -3.13
N GLY A 260 -8.08 15.06 -2.86
CA GLY A 260 -7.65 14.03 -3.83
C GLY A 260 -8.36 14.11 -5.18
N VAL A 261 -9.67 14.36 -5.20
CA VAL A 261 -10.49 14.44 -6.43
C VAL A 261 -9.99 15.53 -7.38
N ILE A 262 -9.46 16.63 -6.83
CA ILE A 262 -8.92 17.76 -7.59
C ILE A 262 -7.42 17.57 -7.82
N THR A 263 -6.68 17.08 -6.82
CA THR A 263 -5.23 16.95 -6.90
C THR A 263 -4.79 15.80 -7.79
N ASP A 264 -5.52 14.70 -7.88
CA ASP A 264 -5.11 13.53 -8.67
C ASP A 264 -5.08 13.83 -10.18
N PRO A 265 -6.09 14.49 -10.79
CA PRO A 265 -6.00 14.91 -12.20
C PRO A 265 -4.84 15.87 -12.48
N LEU A 266 -4.53 16.76 -11.54
CA LEU A 266 -3.38 17.66 -11.63
C LEU A 266 -2.07 16.89 -11.54
N GLN A 267 -1.94 15.98 -10.56
CA GLN A 267 -0.78 15.10 -10.39
C GLN A 267 -0.57 14.19 -11.59
N ARG A 268 -1.65 13.71 -12.22
CA ARG A 268 -1.61 12.97 -13.49
C ARG A 268 -1.04 13.83 -14.62
N ARG A 269 -1.54 15.06 -14.81
CA ARG A 269 -1.03 15.99 -15.83
C ARG A 269 0.44 16.35 -15.63
N LEU A 270 0.89 16.42 -14.38
CA LEU A 270 2.29 16.66 -14.03
C LEU A 270 3.18 15.39 -14.10
N GLY A 271 2.61 14.22 -14.43
CA GLY A 271 3.33 12.95 -14.50
C GLY A 271 3.78 12.39 -13.15
N LEU A 272 3.26 12.90 -12.03
CA LEU A 272 3.70 12.51 -10.69
C LEU A 272 3.27 11.08 -10.33
N HIS A 273 2.04 10.68 -10.69
CA HIS A 273 1.57 9.30 -10.47
C HIS A 273 2.40 8.30 -11.27
N ARG A 274 2.71 8.63 -12.53
CA ARG A 274 3.60 7.82 -13.38
C ARG A 274 4.97 7.62 -12.74
N ARG A 275 5.66 8.71 -12.38
CA ARG A 275 6.98 8.64 -11.71
C ARG A 275 6.95 7.89 -10.38
N ARG A 276 5.81 7.89 -9.69
CA ARG A 276 5.63 7.14 -8.44
C ARG A 276 5.48 5.65 -8.72
N LEU A 277 4.69 5.26 -9.71
CA LEU A 277 4.51 3.87 -10.12
C LEU A 277 5.79 3.29 -10.73
N GLU A 278 6.52 4.06 -11.53
CA GLU A 278 7.84 3.66 -12.06
C GLU A 278 8.83 3.36 -10.93
N ARG A 279 8.93 4.25 -9.93
CA ARG A 279 9.76 4.02 -8.74
C ARG A 279 9.31 2.80 -7.94
N PHE A 280 8.00 2.59 -7.83
CA PHE A 280 7.45 1.41 -7.17
C PHE A 280 7.82 0.12 -7.91
N LEU A 281 7.63 0.06 -9.24
CA LEU A 281 8.05 -1.09 -10.05
C LEU A 281 9.56 -1.34 -9.95
N GLN A 282 10.37 -0.28 -9.90
CA GLN A 282 11.82 -0.42 -9.71
C GLN A 282 12.16 -1.07 -8.35
N MET A 283 11.40 -0.75 -7.29
CA MET A 283 11.60 -1.40 -5.99
C MET A 283 11.21 -2.88 -6.03
N VAL A 284 10.13 -3.22 -6.73
CA VAL A 284 9.70 -4.61 -6.95
C VAL A 284 10.74 -5.38 -7.78
N GLU A 285 11.28 -4.75 -8.82
CA GLU A 285 12.34 -5.32 -9.66
C GLU A 285 13.59 -5.65 -8.84
N ILE A 286 14.04 -4.72 -8.00
CA ILE A 286 15.24 -4.94 -7.16
C ILE A 286 15.05 -6.11 -6.20
N ASP A 287 13.87 -6.26 -5.58
CA ASP A 287 13.55 -7.37 -4.68
C ASP A 287 13.49 -8.72 -5.44
N LEU A 288 12.83 -8.75 -6.60
CA LEU A 288 12.72 -9.96 -7.43
C LEU A 288 14.03 -10.39 -8.09
N SER A 289 14.83 -9.44 -8.59
CA SER A 289 16.14 -9.71 -9.19
C SER A 289 17.17 -10.08 -8.13
N GLY A 290 16.94 -9.72 -6.87
CA GLY A 290 17.75 -10.06 -5.69
C GLY A 290 19.15 -9.47 -5.72
N GLU A 291 19.24 -8.15 -5.86
CA GLU A 291 20.52 -7.44 -5.75
C GLU A 291 21.20 -7.67 -4.38
N PRO A 292 22.55 -7.65 -4.32
CA PRO A 292 23.28 -7.83 -3.07
C PRO A 292 22.95 -6.72 -2.05
N GLY A 293 22.66 -7.08 -0.79
CA GLY A 293 22.50 -6.14 0.32
C GLY A 293 21.07 -5.68 0.65
N ARG A 294 20.03 -6.22 -0.02
CA ARG A 294 18.61 -6.00 0.34
C ARG A 294 17.89 -7.30 0.67
N THR A 295 16.77 -7.18 1.37
CA THR A 295 15.83 -8.28 1.64
C THR A 295 15.33 -8.84 0.30
N ARG A 296 15.24 -10.17 0.17
CA ARG A 296 14.90 -10.89 -1.08
C ARG A 296 13.66 -11.76 -0.94
N ILE A 297 12.74 -11.36 -0.05
CA ILE A 297 11.65 -12.23 0.41
C ILE A 297 10.85 -12.75 -0.77
N MET A 298 10.54 -11.89 -1.74
CA MET A 298 9.75 -12.31 -2.88
C MET A 298 10.51 -13.24 -3.83
N ARG A 299 11.78 -12.93 -4.12
CA ARG A 299 12.63 -13.80 -4.94
C ARG A 299 12.77 -15.17 -4.31
N ASP A 300 13.11 -15.24 -3.03
CA ASP A 300 13.36 -16.49 -2.32
C ASP A 300 12.11 -17.40 -2.35
N HIS A 301 10.92 -16.82 -2.24
CA HIS A 301 9.66 -17.55 -2.40
C HIS A 301 9.45 -18.12 -3.81
N TYR A 302 9.72 -17.36 -4.87
CA TYR A 302 9.54 -17.87 -6.23
C TYR A 302 10.63 -18.89 -6.62
N VAL A 303 11.86 -18.69 -6.16
CA VAL A 303 12.99 -19.61 -6.40
C VAL A 303 12.76 -20.95 -5.70
N ALA A 304 12.48 -20.94 -4.39
CA ALA A 304 12.28 -22.17 -3.63
C ALA A 304 11.19 -23.05 -4.25
N ARG A 305 10.09 -22.44 -4.70
CA ARG A 305 8.96 -23.17 -5.29
C ARG A 305 9.25 -23.69 -6.69
N LEU A 306 10.09 -23.00 -7.45
CA LEU A 306 10.54 -23.48 -8.75
C LEU A 306 11.49 -24.66 -8.58
N VAL A 307 12.35 -24.63 -7.55
CA VAL A 307 13.19 -25.77 -7.17
C VAL A 307 12.33 -26.96 -6.74
N ASP A 308 11.36 -26.76 -5.85
CA ASP A 308 10.42 -27.83 -5.42
C ASP A 308 9.71 -28.48 -6.61
N LEU A 309 9.29 -27.66 -7.60
CA LEU A 309 8.67 -28.13 -8.84
C LEU A 309 9.65 -28.95 -9.69
N PHE A 310 10.89 -28.49 -9.84
CA PHE A 310 11.94 -29.22 -10.57
C PHE A 310 12.30 -30.54 -9.89
N ASP A 311 12.37 -30.57 -8.56
CA ASP A 311 12.67 -31.77 -7.79
C ASP A 311 11.54 -32.81 -7.90
N LEU A 312 10.28 -32.37 -7.86
CA LEU A 312 9.12 -33.24 -8.08
C LEU A 312 9.14 -33.86 -9.49
N ILE A 313 9.50 -33.05 -10.49
CA ILE A 313 9.65 -33.48 -11.89
C ILE A 313 10.80 -34.49 -12.02
N ALA A 314 11.95 -34.21 -11.40
CA ALA A 314 13.11 -35.10 -11.42
C ALA A 314 12.81 -36.45 -10.74
N LEU A 315 12.04 -36.45 -9.65
CA LEU A 315 11.58 -37.66 -8.97
C LEU A 315 10.69 -38.50 -9.91
N ALA A 316 9.72 -37.88 -10.57
CA ALA A 316 8.82 -38.57 -11.50
C ALA A 316 9.59 -39.22 -12.65
N MET A 317 10.59 -38.52 -13.22
CA MET A 317 11.46 -39.05 -14.27
C MET A 317 12.26 -40.28 -13.81
N ARG A 318 12.84 -40.24 -12.60
CA ARG A 318 13.59 -41.38 -12.04
C ARG A 318 12.71 -42.62 -11.85
N VAL A 319 11.48 -42.44 -11.38
CA VAL A 319 10.54 -43.55 -11.19
C VAL A 319 10.06 -44.12 -12.54
N SER A 320 9.91 -43.30 -13.58
CA SER A 320 9.52 -43.77 -14.92
C SER A 320 10.61 -44.54 -15.68
N HIS A 321 11.87 -44.45 -15.23
CA HIS A 321 13.03 -45.10 -15.84
C HIS A 321 13.59 -46.26 -14.99
N ALA A 322 12.98 -46.54 -13.84
CA ALA A 322 13.27 -47.68 -12.98
C ALA A 322 12.34 -48.85 -13.30
#